data_AF-A0A3M1XWM0-F1
#
_entry.id   AF-A0A3M1XWM0-F1
#
_cell.length_a   1.000
_cell.length_b   1.000
_cell.length_c   1.000
_cell.angle_alpha   90.00
_cell.angle_beta   90.00
_cell.angle_gamma   90.00
#
_symmetry.space_group_name_H-M   'P 1'
#
loop_
_entity.id
_entity.type
_entity.pdbx_description
1 polymer ?
#
loop_
_entity_poly.entity_id
_entity_poly.type
_entity_poly.pdbx_seq_one_letter_code
_entity_poly.pdbx_strand_id
1 'polypeptide(L)'
;MIALVVALSVAVAFAAGDIAKGKALFKDTSLGTNGKSCNTCHPDGSGINGQKGSYKIMNNKLATVEDAVNFCIEKALRGKPLPKDSQKMKDIVSYIKILDGKKRKKKIIKGC
;
A
#
# COMPACT_ATOMS: atom_id res chain seq x y z
N MET A 1 53.17 6.66 -6.69
CA MET A 1 52.08 7.05 -5.77
C MET A 1 50.76 6.72 -6.45
N ILE A 2 50.26 5.51 -6.25
CA ILE A 2 49.00 5.03 -6.83
C ILE A 2 47.89 5.55 -5.91
N ALA A 3 47.20 6.61 -6.32
CA ALA A 3 46.01 7.08 -5.63
C ALA A 3 44.90 6.05 -5.87
N LEU A 4 44.70 5.20 -4.87
CA LEU A 4 43.63 4.22 -4.78
C LEU A 4 42.30 5.00 -4.64
N VAL A 5 41.67 5.36 -5.75
CA VAL A 5 40.31 5.89 -5.74
C VAL A 5 39.38 4.72 -5.47
N VAL A 6 39.16 4.43 -4.19
CA VAL A 6 38.11 3.53 -3.72
C VAL A 6 36.78 4.19 -4.08
N ALA A 7 36.28 3.87 -5.27
CA ALA A 7 34.89 4.08 -5.61
C ALA A 7 34.05 3.23 -4.64
N LEU A 8 33.55 3.85 -3.56
CA LEU A 8 32.48 3.27 -2.77
C LEU A 8 31.28 3.11 -3.69
N SER A 9 31.13 1.90 -4.22
CA SER A 9 29.90 1.39 -4.76
C SER A 9 28.84 1.43 -3.65
N VAL A 10 28.13 2.55 -3.53
CA VAL A 10 26.85 2.56 -2.84
C VAL A 10 25.93 1.66 -3.67
N ALA A 11 25.90 0.39 -3.31
CA ALA A 11 24.87 -0.53 -3.74
C ALA A 11 23.54 0.09 -3.32
N VAL A 12 22.88 0.78 -4.25
CA VAL A 12 21.49 1.19 -4.09
C VAL A 12 20.71 -0.12 -4.05
N ALA A 13 20.53 -0.66 -2.85
CA ALA A 13 19.63 -1.75 -2.61
C ALA A 13 18.25 -1.28 -3.05
N PHE A 14 17.79 -1.77 -4.20
CA PHE A 14 16.40 -1.65 -4.62
C PHE A 14 15.57 -2.40 -3.59
N ALA A 15 15.23 -1.75 -2.47
CA ALA A 15 14.51 -2.36 -1.38
C ALA A 15 13.15 -2.82 -1.87
N ALA A 16 12.92 -4.14 -1.84
CA ALA A 16 11.59 -4.71 -1.95
C ALA A 16 10.69 -4.10 -0.87
N GLY A 17 9.39 -3.94 -1.17
CA GLY A 17 8.46 -3.36 -0.21
C GLY A 17 8.28 -4.24 1.02
N ASP A 18 8.18 -3.61 2.19
CA ASP A 18 8.00 -4.26 3.49
C ASP A 18 6.51 -4.42 3.82
N ILE A 19 6.06 -5.66 4.04
CA ILE A 19 4.66 -6.00 4.31
C ILE A 19 4.17 -5.41 5.63
N ALA A 20 5.01 -5.39 6.67
CA ALA A 20 4.64 -4.87 7.98
C ALA A 20 4.44 -3.35 7.92
N LYS A 21 5.35 -2.64 7.25
CA LYS A 21 5.20 -1.21 6.97
C LYS A 21 4.00 -0.93 6.07
N GLY A 22 3.78 -1.76 5.06
CA GLY A 22 2.59 -1.67 4.21
C GLY A 22 1.28 -1.80 4.98
N LYS A 23 1.21 -2.74 5.93
CA LYS A 23 0.06 -2.90 6.83
C LYS A 23 -0.11 -1.71 7.78
N ALA A 24 0.98 -1.11 8.25
CA ALA A 24 0.94 0.09 9.07
C ALA A 24 0.39 1.29 8.26
N LEU A 25 0.94 1.52 7.07
CA LEU A 25 0.45 2.55 6.13
C LEU A 25 -1.02 2.34 5.76
N PHE A 26 -1.46 1.09 5.61
CA PHE A 26 -2.86 0.78 5.32
C PHE A 26 -3.83 1.21 6.42
N LYS A 27 -3.35 1.31 7.67
CA LYS A 27 -4.12 1.77 8.83
C LYS A 27 -3.95 3.27 9.10
N ASP A 28 -2.94 3.88 8.49
CA ASP A 28 -2.56 5.28 8.69
C ASP A 28 -3.59 6.24 8.08
N THR A 29 -4.13 7.13 8.92
CA THR A 29 -5.08 8.16 8.52
C THR A 29 -4.40 9.37 7.88
N SER A 30 -3.08 9.51 8.00
CA SER A 30 -2.30 10.62 7.43
C SER A 30 -2.16 10.57 5.91
N LEU A 31 -2.50 9.44 5.28
CA LEU A 31 -2.59 9.32 3.82
C LEU A 31 -3.73 10.16 3.24
N GLY A 32 -4.73 10.50 4.06
CA GLY A 32 -5.89 11.30 3.69
C GLY A 32 -5.97 12.62 4.42
N THR A 33 -6.99 13.41 4.08
CA THR A 33 -7.34 14.65 4.78
C THR A 33 -8.68 14.55 5.52
N ASN A 34 -9.40 13.45 5.35
CA ASN A 34 -10.74 13.24 5.93
C ASN A 34 -10.77 12.33 7.17
N GLY A 35 -9.61 12.07 7.78
CA GLY A 35 -9.48 11.26 9.00
C GLY A 35 -9.74 9.76 8.82
N LYS A 36 -9.90 9.27 7.59
CA LYS A 36 -10.08 7.84 7.29
C LYS A 36 -8.78 7.24 6.76
N SER A 37 -8.67 5.93 6.87
CA SER A 37 -7.61 5.14 6.24
C SER A 37 -8.20 4.03 5.38
N CYS A 38 -7.36 3.30 4.65
CA CYS A 38 -7.81 2.14 3.86
C CYS A 38 -8.54 1.12 4.75
N ASN A 39 -8.05 0.93 5.98
CA ASN A 39 -8.64 0.04 6.97
C ASN A 39 -10.05 0.43 7.43
N THR A 40 -10.45 1.70 7.29
CA THR A 40 -11.81 2.14 7.59
C THR A 40 -12.84 1.46 6.70
N CYS A 41 -12.54 1.29 5.41
CA CYS A 41 -13.43 0.64 4.45
C CYS A 41 -13.11 -0.84 4.24
N HIS A 42 -11.84 -1.23 4.41
CA HIS A 42 -11.33 -2.59 4.20
C HIS A 42 -10.66 -3.13 5.47
N PRO A 43 -11.42 -3.53 6.50
CA PRO A 43 -10.85 -3.99 7.76
C PRO A 43 -9.86 -5.14 7.56
N ASP A 44 -8.60 -4.94 7.96
CA ASP A 44 -7.47 -5.87 7.76
C ASP A 44 -7.36 -6.41 6.31
N GLY A 45 -7.66 -5.55 5.31
CA GLY A 45 -7.59 -5.91 3.90
C GLY A 45 -8.80 -6.67 3.36
N SER A 46 -9.87 -6.77 4.15
CA SER A 46 -11.11 -7.47 3.78
C SER A 46 -11.68 -6.99 2.44
N GLY A 47 -11.96 -7.93 1.54
CA GLY A 47 -12.54 -7.66 0.23
C GLY A 47 -11.57 -7.08 -0.82
N ILE A 48 -10.29 -6.89 -0.48
CA ILE A 48 -9.24 -6.53 -1.44
C ILE A 48 -8.54 -7.81 -1.91
N ASN A 49 -8.45 -8.00 -3.22
CA ASN A 49 -7.66 -9.08 -3.82
C ASN A 49 -6.52 -8.45 -4.63
N GLY A 50 -5.31 -8.45 -4.05
CA GLY A 50 -4.12 -7.88 -4.68
C GLY A 50 -3.44 -8.78 -5.70
N GLN A 51 -3.97 -9.99 -5.92
CA GLN A 51 -3.48 -10.93 -6.92
C GLN A 51 -4.20 -10.76 -8.28
N LYS A 52 -5.17 -9.85 -8.36
CA LYS A 52 -5.88 -9.53 -9.61
C LYS A 52 -5.03 -8.67 -10.53
N GLY A 53 -5.10 -8.95 -11.83
CA GLY A 53 -4.45 -8.13 -12.87
C GLY A 53 -5.23 -6.87 -13.26
N SER A 54 -6.44 -6.66 -12.72
CA SER A 54 -7.17 -5.39 -12.89
C SER A 54 -8.16 -5.16 -11.76
N TYR A 55 -8.42 -3.89 -11.48
CA TYR A 55 -9.24 -3.41 -10.37
C TYR A 55 -10.34 -2.52 -10.92
N LYS A 56 -11.59 -2.77 -10.50
CA LYS A 56 -12.73 -1.91 -10.84
C LYS A 56 -13.16 -1.17 -9.58
N ILE A 57 -12.94 0.15 -9.54
CA ILE A 57 -13.24 1.00 -8.38
C ILE A 57 -14.05 2.20 -8.87
N MET A 58 -15.23 2.43 -8.29
CA MET A 58 -16.11 3.58 -8.62
C MET A 58 -16.24 3.79 -10.14
N ASN A 59 -16.62 2.73 -10.86
CA ASN A 59 -16.77 2.68 -12.32
C ASN A 59 -15.49 2.87 -13.16
N ASN A 60 -14.33 3.07 -12.54
CA ASN A 60 -13.03 3.15 -13.22
C ASN A 60 -12.35 1.79 -13.25
N LYS A 61 -11.69 1.47 -14.37
CA LYS A 61 -10.83 0.27 -14.52
C LYS A 61 -9.38 0.69 -14.36
N LEU A 62 -8.70 0.08 -13.41
CA LEU A 62 -7.29 0.34 -13.08
C LEU A 62 -6.49 -0.92 -13.35
N ALA A 63 -5.33 -0.76 -14.00
CA ALA A 63 -4.50 -1.87 -14.45
C ALA A 63 -3.54 -2.38 -13.38
N THR A 64 -3.18 -1.54 -12.40
CA THR A 64 -2.14 -1.86 -11.41
C THR A 64 -2.64 -1.66 -9.97
N VAL A 65 -1.94 -2.27 -9.01
CA VAL A 65 -2.22 -2.07 -7.57
C VAL A 65 -1.88 -0.63 -7.18
N GLU A 66 -0.80 -0.09 -7.73
CA GLU A 66 -0.31 1.27 -7.54
C GLU A 66 -1.38 2.29 -7.96
N ASP A 67 -2.04 2.07 -9.10
CA ASP A 67 -3.15 2.90 -9.56
C ASP A 67 -4.36 2.78 -8.63
N ALA A 68 -4.70 1.57 -8.18
CA ALA A 68 -5.77 1.34 -7.21
C ALA A 68 -5.52 2.05 -5.87
N VAL A 69 -4.28 2.00 -5.37
CA VAL A 69 -3.84 2.69 -4.15
C VAL A 69 -3.99 4.20 -4.32
N ASN A 70 -3.42 4.77 -5.39
CA ASN A 70 -3.49 6.22 -5.60
C ASN A 70 -4.92 6.70 -5.86
N PHE A 71 -5.72 5.92 -6.59
CA PHE A 71 -7.13 6.23 -6.79
C PHE A 71 -7.88 6.27 -5.45
N CYS A 72 -7.63 5.31 -4.55
CA CYS A 72 -8.21 5.31 -3.20
C CYS A 72 -7.76 6.54 -2.40
N ILE A 73 -6.46 6.83 -2.36
CA ILE A 73 -5.90 7.96 -1.64
C ILE A 73 -6.52 9.27 -2.14
N GLU A 74 -6.55 9.49 -3.45
CA GLU A 74 -7.03 10.74 -4.03
C GLU A 74 -8.56 10.87 -3.94
N LYS A 75 -9.31 9.85 -4.36
CA LYS A 75 -10.76 9.95 -4.50
C LYS A 75 -11.51 9.62 -3.21
N ALA A 76 -11.06 8.64 -2.44
CA ALA A 76 -11.74 8.22 -1.21
C ALA A 76 -11.20 8.94 0.03
N LEU A 77 -9.87 9.10 0.14
CA LEU A 77 -9.25 9.73 1.32
C LEU A 77 -9.00 11.23 1.15
N ARG A 78 -9.19 11.77 -0.07
CA ARG A 78 -8.89 13.17 -0.41
C ARG A 78 -7.46 13.57 -0.07
N GLY A 79 -6.54 12.62 -0.22
CA GLY A 79 -5.12 12.77 0.04
C GLY A 79 -4.32 13.06 -1.22
N LYS A 80 -3.01 13.25 -1.05
CA LYS A 80 -2.07 13.41 -2.16
C LYS A 80 -1.59 12.03 -2.63
N PRO A 81 -1.65 11.71 -3.94
CA PRO A 81 -1.11 10.47 -4.49
C PRO A 81 0.36 10.27 -4.10
N LEU A 82 0.73 9.00 -3.87
CA LEU A 82 2.12 8.62 -3.64
C LEU A 82 2.84 8.47 -5.00
N PRO A 83 4.12 8.86 -5.10
CA PRO A 83 4.93 8.51 -6.26
C PRO A 83 5.00 7.00 -6.42
N LYS A 84 4.81 6.49 -7.65
CA LYS A 84 4.71 5.05 -7.91
C LYS A 84 5.98 4.28 -7.56
N ASP A 85 7.12 4.95 -7.65
CA ASP A 85 8.46 4.45 -7.33
C ASP A 85 8.87 4.65 -5.87
N SER A 86 8.07 5.37 -5.08
CA SER A 86 8.38 5.65 -3.67
C SER A 86 8.38 4.39 -2.81
N GLN A 87 9.20 4.40 -1.74
CA GLN A 87 9.23 3.28 -0.80
C GLN A 87 7.86 3.04 -0.14
N LYS A 88 7.11 4.10 0.17
CA LYS A 88 5.75 3.99 0.73
C LYS A 88 4.80 3.23 -0.22
N MET A 89 4.90 3.49 -1.53
CA MET A 89 4.12 2.76 -2.53
C MET A 89 4.52 1.28 -2.56
N LYS A 90 5.81 0.99 -2.58
CA LYS A 90 6.31 -0.40 -2.57
C LYS A 90 5.81 -1.16 -1.35
N ASP A 91 5.90 -0.55 -0.16
CA ASP A 91 5.47 -1.16 1.10
C ASP A 91 3.97 -1.49 1.10
N ILE A 92 3.11 -0.52 0.75
CA ILE A 92 1.65 -0.74 0.73
C ILE A 92 1.24 -1.75 -0.35
N VAL A 93 1.89 -1.74 -1.51
CA VAL A 93 1.65 -2.72 -2.59
C VAL A 93 2.05 -4.13 -2.14
N SER A 94 3.20 -4.30 -1.45
CA SER A 94 3.60 -5.59 -0.88
C SER A 94 2.56 -6.14 0.07
N TYR A 95 1.97 -5.30 0.93
CA TYR A 95 0.86 -5.72 1.80
C TYR A 95 -0.40 -6.09 1.02
N ILE A 96 -0.78 -5.32 -0.01
CA ILE A 96 -1.99 -5.61 -0.79
C ILE A 96 -1.86 -6.92 -1.58
N LYS A 97 -0.68 -7.20 -2.16
CA LYS A 97 -0.42 -8.39 -2.99
C LYS A 97 -0.64 -9.71 -2.24
N ILE A 98 -0.46 -9.73 -0.92
CA ILE A 98 -0.72 -10.94 -0.10
C ILE A 98 -2.20 -11.14 0.25
N LEU A 99 -3.08 -10.19 -0.07
CA LEU A 99 -4.51 -10.27 0.23
C LEU A 99 -5.26 -11.10 -0.82
N ASP A 100 -6.12 -12.01 -0.36
CA ASP A 100 -6.82 -13.01 -1.18
C ASP A 100 -8.25 -12.63 -1.59
N GLY A 101 -8.73 -11.44 -1.19
CA GLY A 101 -10.10 -10.98 -1.48
C GLY A 101 -11.18 -11.52 -0.55
N LYS A 102 -10.84 -12.35 0.45
CA LYS A 102 -11.86 -12.86 1.37
C LYS A 102 -12.38 -11.73 2.26
N LYS A 103 -13.70 -11.73 2.47
CA LYS A 103 -14.30 -10.88 3.50
C LYS A 103 -13.90 -11.43 4.87
N ARG A 104 -13.12 -10.67 5.63
CA ARG A 104 -12.76 -11.05 7.00
C ARG A 104 -13.93 -10.70 7.91
N LYS A 105 -14.52 -11.71 8.56
CA LYS A 105 -15.52 -11.46 9.61
C LYS A 105 -14.80 -10.76 10.76
N LYS A 106 -15.31 -9.60 11.20
CA LYS A 106 -14.82 -8.93 12.41
C LYS A 106 -14.95 -9.94 13.55
N LYS A 107 -13.83 -10.38 14.12
CA LYS A 107 -13.85 -11.30 15.27
C LYS A 107 -14.46 -10.50 16.41
N ILE A 108 -15.75 -10.72 16.70
CA ILE A 108 -16.41 -10.17 17.87
C ILE A 108 -15.80 -10.92 19.04
N ILE A 109 -14.80 -10.33 19.68
CA ILE A 109 -14.31 -10.80 20.97
C ILE A 109 -15.40 -10.38 21.96
N LYS A 110 -16.32 -11.30 22.28
CA LYS A 110 -17.25 -11.11 23.41
C LYS A 110 -16.39 -11.16 24.68
N GLY A 111 -16.31 -10.04 25.40
CA GLY A 111 -15.62 -9.97 26.68
C GLY A 111 -14.97 -8.61 26.95
N CYS A 112 -15.80 -7.58 27.14
CA CYS A 112 -15.65 -6.58 28.19
C CYS A 112 -17.01 -6.51 28.89
#